data_AF-A0A928RKI4-F1
#
_entry.id   AF-A0A928RKI4-F1
#
_cell.length_a   1.000
_cell.length_b   1.000
_cell.length_c   1.000
_cell.angle_alpha   90.00
_cell.angle_beta   90.00
_cell.angle_gamma   90.00
#
_symmetry.space_group_name_H-M   'P 1'
#
loop_
_entity.id
_entity.type
_entity.pdbx_description
1 polymer ?
#
loop_
_entity_poly.entity_id
_entity_poly.type
_entity_poly.pdbx_seq_one_letter_code
_entity_poly.pdbx_strand_id
1 'polypeptide(L)'
;MFVSVDEIAQTIRMIQKEHLDIRTVTMGINLLDCADSDINRKCDKIYDKICQSAGRLVPVCQDIERKYGIPIVNKRISVTPIGHIANTDVDGCVKIAKTLEKAANATGVNF
;
A
#
# COMPACT_ATOMS: atom_id res chain seq x y z
N MET A 1 -9.07 -11.98 18.36
CA MET A 1 -7.73 -12.00 18.96
C MET A 1 -7.61 -10.74 19.79
N PHE A 2 -7.55 -10.87 21.12
CA PHE A 2 -7.35 -9.73 22.03
C PHE A 2 -5.89 -9.73 22.43
N VAL A 3 -5.20 -8.62 22.19
CA VAL A 3 -3.83 -8.41 22.67
C VAL A 3 -3.93 -7.84 24.10
N SER A 4 -3.29 -8.50 25.05
CA SER A 4 -3.31 -8.07 26.46
C SER A 4 -2.40 -6.86 26.71
N VAL A 5 -2.66 -6.12 27.80
CA VAL A 5 -1.82 -4.97 28.17
C VAL A 5 -0.37 -5.40 28.46
N ASP A 6 -0.18 -6.59 29.04
CA ASP A 6 1.15 -7.15 29.31
C ASP A 6 1.92 -7.44 28.02
N GLU A 7 1.27 -7.99 27.00
CA GLU A 7 1.88 -8.23 25.68
C GLU A 7 2.28 -6.92 24.98
N ILE A 8 1.42 -5.89 25.07
CA ILE A 8 1.75 -4.54 24.54
C ILE A 8 2.98 -3.99 25.27
N ALA A 9 3.01 -4.07 26.60
CA ALA A 9 4.13 -3.57 27.41
C ALA A 9 5.43 -4.32 27.14
N GLN A 10 5.38 -5.65 26.95
CA GLN A 10 6.54 -6.46 26.55
C GLN A 10 7.06 -6.04 25.17
N THR A 11 6.17 -5.85 24.20
CA THR A 11 6.54 -5.46 22.84
C THR A 11 7.23 -4.09 22.83
N ILE A 12 6.72 -3.12 23.58
CA ILE A 12 7.36 -1.79 23.73
C ILE A 12 8.78 -1.94 24.30
N ARG A 13 8.96 -2.77 25.34
CA ARG A 13 10.29 -3.02 25.94
C ARG A 13 11.26 -3.67 24.94
N MET A 14 10.81 -4.64 24.16
CA MET A 14 11.65 -5.30 23.16
C MET A 14 12.14 -4.31 22.10
N ILE A 15 11.23 -3.50 21.57
CA ILE A 15 11.56 -2.49 20.55
C ILE A 15 12.60 -1.50 21.08
N GLN A 16 12.42 -1.00 22.31
CA GLN A 16 13.31 0.00 22.89
C GLN A 16 14.69 -0.55 23.25
N LYS A 17 14.80 -1.82 23.68
CA LYS A 17 16.06 -2.43 24.09
C LYS A 17 16.86 -3.03 22.95
N GLU A 18 16.19 -3.55 21.93
CA GLU A 18 16.81 -4.36 20.86
C GLU A 18 16.98 -3.57 19.54
N HIS A 19 16.65 -2.27 19.52
CA HIS A 19 16.79 -1.39 18.35
C HIS A 19 16.13 -1.94 17.05
N LEU A 20 14.94 -2.50 17.18
CA LEU A 20 14.22 -3.14 16.07
C LEU A 20 13.68 -2.10 15.07
N ASP A 21 13.68 -2.48 13.79
CA ASP A 21 13.06 -1.74 12.69
C ASP A 21 11.86 -2.49 12.07
N ILE A 22 10.94 -1.73 11.48
CA ILE A 22 9.89 -2.31 10.64
C ILE A 22 10.38 -2.32 9.19
N ARG A 23 10.63 -3.51 8.65
CA ARG A 23 11.11 -3.68 7.27
C ARG A 23 10.14 -3.16 6.22
N THR A 24 8.83 -3.40 6.40
CA THR A 24 7.82 -2.97 5.44
C THR A 24 6.45 -2.87 6.08
N VAL A 25 5.70 -1.85 5.66
CA VAL A 25 4.24 -1.81 5.82
C VAL A 25 3.65 -1.92 4.41
N THR A 26 2.77 -2.90 4.21
CA THR A 26 2.14 -3.13 2.90
C THR A 26 0.63 -2.97 3.03
N MET A 27 0.04 -2.10 2.20
CA MET A 27 -1.41 -1.99 2.05
C MET A 27 -1.87 -2.85 0.87
N GLY A 28 -2.72 -3.83 1.12
CA GLY A 28 -3.37 -4.61 0.08
C GLY A 28 -4.65 -3.91 -0.41
N ILE A 29 -4.76 -3.69 -1.72
CA ILE A 29 -5.91 -3.02 -2.35
C ILE A 29 -6.58 -3.98 -3.34
N ASN A 30 -7.86 -4.27 -3.08
CA ASN A 30 -8.67 -5.05 -4.01
C ASN A 30 -9.08 -4.18 -5.21
N LEU A 31 -8.79 -4.61 -6.43
CA LEU A 31 -9.13 -3.91 -7.68
C LEU A 31 -10.24 -4.61 -8.50
N LEU A 32 -10.89 -5.67 -7.99
CA LEU A 32 -11.92 -6.40 -8.76
C LEU A 32 -13.11 -5.53 -9.18
N ASP A 33 -13.46 -4.54 -8.36
CA ASP A 33 -14.51 -3.55 -8.62
C ASP A 33 -14.08 -2.41 -9.58
N CYS A 34 -12.80 -2.36 -9.96
CA CYS A 34 -12.30 -1.45 -10.98
C CYS A 34 -12.49 -1.99 -12.41
N ALA A 35 -13.01 -3.22 -12.56
CA ALA A 35 -13.27 -3.81 -13.88
C ALA A 35 -14.19 -2.92 -14.73
N ASP A 36 -13.83 -2.75 -16.00
CA ASP A 36 -14.58 -1.98 -16.99
C ASP A 36 -14.23 -2.49 -18.39
N SER A 37 -15.16 -2.35 -19.35
CA SER A 37 -14.91 -2.70 -20.75
C SER A 37 -14.07 -1.63 -21.45
N ASP A 38 -14.13 -0.37 -21.00
CA ASP A 38 -13.27 0.71 -21.48
C ASP A 38 -11.96 0.75 -20.66
N ILE A 39 -10.84 0.57 -21.34
CA ILE A 39 -9.51 0.57 -20.71
C ILE A 39 -9.17 1.91 -20.04
N ASN A 40 -9.63 3.05 -20.57
CA ASN A 40 -9.40 4.36 -19.96
C ASN A 40 -10.14 4.45 -18.62
N ARG A 41 -11.42 4.11 -18.61
CA ARG A 41 -12.24 4.15 -17.40
C ARG A 41 -11.75 3.17 -16.35
N LYS A 42 -11.27 1.99 -16.77
CA LYS A 42 -10.59 1.02 -15.90
C LYS A 42 -9.35 1.63 -15.24
N CYS A 43 -8.49 2.27 -16.03
CA CYS A 43 -7.30 2.95 -15.52
C CYS A 43 -7.65 4.07 -14.54
N ASP A 44 -8.65 4.89 -14.85
CA ASP A 44 -9.09 5.97 -13.96
C ASP A 44 -9.58 5.40 -12.62
N LYS A 45 -10.43 4.36 -12.64
CA LYS A 45 -10.89 3.67 -11.42
C LYS A 45 -9.74 3.09 -10.59
N ILE A 46 -8.75 2.46 -11.24
CA ILE A 46 -7.57 1.90 -10.54
C ILE A 46 -6.79 3.02 -9.86
N TYR A 47 -6.50 4.10 -10.58
CA TYR A 47 -5.76 5.25 -10.06
C TYR A 47 -6.48 5.87 -8.86
N ASP A 48 -7.75 6.20 -9.03
CA ASP A 48 -8.56 6.84 -8.00
C ASP A 48 -8.64 5.97 -6.75
N LYS A 49 -8.87 4.66 -6.91
CA LYS A 49 -8.98 3.74 -5.79
C LYS A 49 -7.67 3.62 -5.01
N ILE A 50 -6.53 3.53 -5.70
CA ILE A 50 -5.21 3.46 -5.06
C ILE A 50 -4.93 4.76 -4.32
N CYS A 51 -5.12 5.92 -4.96
CA CYS A 51 -4.88 7.22 -4.34
C CYS A 51 -5.80 7.49 -3.15
N GLN A 52 -7.08 7.10 -3.24
CA GLN A 52 -8.03 7.25 -2.14
C GLN A 52 -7.67 6.36 -0.95
N SER A 53 -7.27 5.12 -1.20
CA SER A 53 -6.97 4.15 -0.13
C SER A 53 -5.61 4.40 0.52
N ALA A 54 -4.58 4.68 -0.28
CA ALA A 54 -3.19 4.75 0.15
C ALA A 54 -2.61 6.17 0.22
N GLY A 55 -3.35 7.22 -0.16
CA GLY A 55 -2.85 8.61 -0.14
C GLY A 55 -2.40 9.10 1.24
N ARG A 56 -2.83 8.43 2.31
CA ARG A 56 -2.39 8.70 3.69
C ARG A 56 -1.41 7.68 4.27
N LEU A 57 -1.04 6.64 3.53
CA LEU A 57 -0.19 5.56 4.04
C LEU A 57 1.16 6.10 4.51
N VAL A 58 1.86 6.85 3.64
CA VAL A 58 3.18 7.41 3.94
C VAL A 58 3.15 8.40 5.11
N PRO A 59 2.30 9.45 5.14
CA PRO A 59 2.29 10.39 6.26
C PRO A 59 1.92 9.73 7.59
N VAL A 60 0.98 8.77 7.59
CA VAL A 60 0.63 8.02 8.81
C VAL A 60 1.80 7.16 9.29
N CYS A 61 2.52 6.49 8.39
CA CYS A 61 3.73 5.77 8.77
C CYS A 61 4.79 6.72 9.35
N GLN A 62 5.01 7.89 8.75
CA GLN A 62 5.95 8.88 9.28
C GLN A 62 5.54 9.41 10.66
N ASP A 63 4.24 9.57 10.91
CA ASP A 63 3.73 9.92 12.24
C ASP A 63 4.01 8.82 13.27
N ILE A 64 3.84 7.56 12.89
CA ILE A 64 4.17 6.40 13.73
C ILE A 64 5.68 6.36 14.02
N GLU A 65 6.53 6.57 13.02
CA GLU A 65 7.98 6.66 13.17
C GLU A 65 8.36 7.73 14.20
N ARG A 66 7.80 8.93 14.08
CA ARG A 66 8.04 10.03 15.03
C ARG A 66 7.53 9.73 16.43
N LYS A 67 6.35 9.12 16.56
CA LYS A 67 5.71 8.88 17.85
C LYS A 67 6.42 7.80 18.67
N TYR A 68 6.88 6.75 18.02
CA TYR A 68 7.44 5.57 18.70
C TYR A 68 8.97 5.45 18.55
N GLY A 69 9.60 6.28 17.72
CA GLY A 69 11.05 6.22 17.47
C GLY A 69 11.49 4.96 16.71
N ILE A 70 10.57 4.31 15.99
CA ILE A 70 10.82 3.06 15.27
C ILE A 70 10.86 3.37 13.78
N PRO A 71 11.97 3.11 13.07
CA PRO A 71 12.03 3.35 11.64
C PRO A 71 11.15 2.34 10.87
N ILE A 72 10.44 2.83 9.85
CA ILE A 72 9.69 2.03 8.87
C ILE A 72 10.40 2.16 7.53
N VAL A 73 11.17 1.13 7.16
CA VAL A 73 12.07 1.17 6.00
C VAL A 73 11.30 1.31 4.69
N ASN A 74 10.20 0.54 4.52
CA ASN A 74 9.41 0.55 3.29
C ASN A 74 7.91 0.75 3.56
N LYS A 75 7.26 1.48 2.67
CA LYS A 75 5.80 1.61 2.56
C LYS A 75 5.42 1.12 1.16
N ARG A 76 4.61 0.08 1.06
CA ARG A 76 4.30 -0.61 -0.20
C ARG A 76 2.81 -0.76 -0.42
N ILE A 77 2.43 -0.93 -1.68
CA ILE A 77 1.08 -1.30 -2.08
C ILE A 77 1.14 -2.64 -2.80
N SER A 78 0.26 -3.56 -2.42
CA SER A 78 -0.02 -4.75 -3.22
C SER A 78 -1.45 -4.68 -3.75
N VAL A 79 -1.68 -5.23 -4.93
CA VAL A 79 -2.97 -5.17 -5.61
C VAL A 79 -3.44 -6.56 -6.02
N THR A 80 -4.73 -6.69 -6.31
CA THR A 80 -5.29 -7.87 -7.00
C THR A 80 -4.44 -8.20 -8.23
N PRO A 81 -4.09 -9.48 -8.49
CA PRO A 81 -3.32 -9.84 -9.68
C PRO A 81 -3.94 -9.27 -10.95
N ILE A 82 -3.16 -8.49 -11.70
CA ILE A 82 -3.67 -7.71 -12.85
C ILE A 82 -4.27 -8.62 -13.94
N GLY A 83 -3.79 -9.85 -14.08
CA GLY A 83 -4.37 -10.84 -15.00
C GLY A 83 -5.86 -11.11 -14.77
N HIS A 84 -6.39 -10.93 -13.55
CA HIS A 84 -7.81 -11.12 -13.26
C HIS A 84 -8.70 -9.94 -13.69
N ILE A 85 -8.12 -8.75 -13.91
CA ILE A 85 -8.87 -7.53 -14.22
C ILE A 85 -8.52 -6.93 -15.59
N ALA A 86 -7.38 -7.31 -16.17
CA ALA A 86 -6.86 -6.74 -17.40
C ALA A 86 -7.86 -6.90 -18.55
N ASN A 87 -8.28 -8.14 -18.84
CA ASN A 87 -9.16 -8.54 -19.95
C ASN A 87 -9.03 -7.61 -21.19
N THR A 88 -7.80 -7.41 -21.63
CA THR A 88 -7.40 -6.44 -22.67
C THR A 88 -6.18 -6.98 -23.39
N ASP A 89 -5.86 -6.37 -24.53
CA ASP A 89 -4.64 -6.59 -25.29
C ASP A 89 -3.35 -6.14 -24.57
N VAL A 90 -2.22 -6.30 -25.24
CA VAL A 90 -0.89 -5.95 -24.72
C VAL A 90 -0.80 -4.46 -24.40
N ASP A 91 -1.34 -3.60 -25.27
CA ASP A 91 -1.30 -2.14 -25.09
C ASP A 91 -2.12 -1.71 -23.88
N GLY A 92 -3.29 -2.31 -23.65
CA GLY A 92 -4.08 -2.10 -22.44
C GLY A 92 -3.35 -2.57 -21.18
N CYS A 93 -2.64 -3.70 -21.22
CA CYS A 93 -1.83 -4.16 -20.09
C CYS A 93 -0.71 -3.16 -19.75
N VAL A 94 -0.02 -2.62 -20.76
CA VAL A 94 1.00 -1.58 -20.58
C VAL A 94 0.38 -0.31 -19.98
N LYS A 95 -0.84 0.04 -20.39
CA LYS A 95 -1.55 1.20 -19.85
C LYS A 95 -1.92 1.02 -18.37
N ILE A 96 -2.36 -0.18 -17.97
CA ILE A 96 -2.59 -0.51 -16.57
C ILE A 96 -1.28 -0.40 -15.77
N ALA A 97 -0.18 -0.96 -16.28
CA ALA A 97 1.12 -0.86 -15.60
C ALA A 97 1.56 0.59 -15.38
N LYS A 98 1.43 1.45 -16.41
CA LYS A 98 1.69 2.90 -16.29
C LYS A 98 0.76 3.60 -15.29
N THR A 99 -0.47 3.12 -15.17
CA THR A 99 -1.45 3.65 -14.22
C THR A 99 -1.06 3.32 -12.78
N LEU A 100 -0.62 2.08 -12.53
CA LEU A 100 -0.11 1.64 -11.22
C LEU A 100 1.11 2.47 -10.82
N GLU A 101 2.05 2.66 -11.74
CA GLU A 101 3.23 3.51 -11.53
C GLU A 101 2.84 4.96 -11.20
N LYS A 102 1.88 5.53 -11.94
CA LYS A 102 1.36 6.88 -11.67
C LYS A 102 0.74 6.98 -10.26
N ALA A 103 0.01 5.95 -9.83
CA ALA A 103 -0.62 5.92 -8.51
C ALA A 103 0.41 5.73 -7.38
N ALA A 104 1.42 4.89 -7.58
CA ALA A 104 2.54 4.71 -6.65
C ALA A 104 3.28 6.03 -6.43
N ASN A 105 3.63 6.73 -7.51
CA ASN A 105 4.26 8.05 -7.46
C ASN A 105 3.39 9.10 -6.75
N ALA A 106 2.09 9.11 -7.02
CA ALA A 106 1.16 10.05 -6.38
C ALA A 106 0.97 9.80 -4.87
N THR A 107 1.13 8.56 -4.42
CA THR A 107 0.99 8.16 -3.01
C THR A 107 2.32 8.20 -2.23
N GLY A 108 3.45 8.30 -2.94
CA GLY A 108 4.80 8.38 -2.36
C GLY A 108 5.32 7.06 -1.79
N VAL A 109 4.72 5.93 -2.17
CA VAL A 109 5.15 4.60 -1.72
C VAL A 109 6.43 4.16 -2.45
N ASN A 110 7.15 3.20 -1.86
CA ASN A 110 8.37 2.67 -2.45
C ASN A 110 8.10 1.72 -3.62
N PHE A 111 7.02 0.93 -3.52
CA PHE A 111 6.62 -0.10 -4.48
C PHE A 111 5.09 -0.28 -4.47
#